data_AF-A0A499VD44-F1
#
_entry.id   AF-A0A499VD44-F1
#
_cell.length_a   1.000
_cell.length_b   1.000
_cell.length_c   1.000
_cell.angle_alpha   90.00
_cell.angle_beta   90.00
_cell.angle_gamma   90.00
#
_symmetry.space_group_name_H-M   'P 1'
#
loop_
_entity.id
_entity.type
_entity.pdbx_description
1 polymer ?
#
loop_
_entity_poly.entity_id
_entity_poly.type
_entity_poly.pdbx_seq_one_letter_code
_entity_poly.pdbx_strand_id
1 'polypeptide(L)'
;MGLTQQGLLHYFPTKESLLIAVLKERDQWDTGSARRDGGDVWPLDLLTSLVEYNAMRPGIVQTFSALLGESVTDEHPARGFFTERYEKVRADMAATLRGEFGDRLPGGLTPEAAAPLVVAVMDGLQFQWLHDRDAVDMPALFRAFVSLLGQGDEEAEG
;
A
#
# COMPACT_ATOMS: atom_id res chain seq x y z
N MET A 1 -14.89 -12.85 -25.45
CA MET A 1 -13.91 -12.75 -26.54
C MET A 1 -12.54 -12.57 -25.89
N GLY A 2 -11.73 -13.62 -25.82
CA GLY A 2 -10.40 -13.55 -25.19
C GLY A 2 -9.35 -13.03 -26.15
N LEU A 3 -8.47 -12.14 -25.68
CA LEU A 3 -7.27 -11.73 -26.43
C LEU A 3 -6.35 -12.94 -26.62
N THR A 4 -5.78 -13.09 -27.82
CA THR A 4 -4.76 -14.11 -28.09
C THR A 4 -3.42 -13.68 -27.46
N GLN A 5 -2.54 -14.63 -27.16
CA GLN A 5 -1.20 -14.33 -26.61
C GLN A 5 -0.42 -13.34 -27.49
N GLN A 6 -0.54 -13.46 -28.81
CA GLN A 6 0.07 -12.53 -29.76
C GLN A 6 -0.55 -11.13 -29.72
N GLY A 7 -1.87 -11.04 -29.51
CA GLY A 7 -2.56 -9.76 -29.30
C GLY A 7 -2.14 -9.08 -28.00
N LEU A 8 -1.94 -9.85 -26.92
CA LEU A 8 -1.44 -9.35 -25.63
C LEU A 8 0.00 -8.82 -25.73
N LEU A 9 0.89 -9.54 -26.41
CA LEU A 9 2.28 -9.13 -26.61
C LEU A 9 2.44 -7.88 -27.49
N HIS A 10 1.46 -7.59 -28.35
CA HIS A 10 1.44 -6.36 -29.13
C HIS A 10 1.22 -5.12 -28.25
N TYR A 11 0.40 -5.23 -27.19
CA TYR A 11 0.16 -4.15 -26.24
C TYR A 11 1.16 -4.13 -25.07
N PHE A 12 1.64 -5.31 -24.66
CA PHE A 12 2.55 -5.48 -23.53
C PHE A 12 3.75 -6.32 -23.96
N PRO A 13 4.85 -5.68 -24.40
CA PRO A 13 5.98 -6.38 -24.99
C PRO A 13 6.69 -7.33 -24.01
N THR A 14 6.49 -7.16 -22.70
CA THR A 14 7.03 -8.05 -21.66
C THR A 14 5.96 -8.41 -20.61
N LYS A 15 6.23 -9.47 -19.84
CA LYS A 15 5.38 -9.86 -18.70
C LYS A 15 5.30 -8.73 -17.68
N GLU A 16 6.41 -8.05 -17.43
CA GLU A 16 6.51 -6.94 -16.47
C GLU A 16 5.65 -5.76 -16.91
N SER A 17 5.65 -5.43 -18.21
CA SER A 17 4.80 -4.35 -18.74
C SER A 17 3.30 -4.67 -18.67
N LEU A 18 2.92 -5.93 -18.83
CA LEU A 18 1.55 -6.40 -18.55
C LEU A 18 1.21 -6.28 -17.07
N LEU A 19 2.10 -6.74 -16.17
CA LEU A 19 1.86 -6.70 -14.72
C LEU A 19 1.78 -5.25 -14.20
N ILE A 20 2.63 -4.35 -14.70
CA ILE A 20 2.54 -2.91 -14.41
C ILE A 20 1.16 -2.37 -14.83
N ALA A 21 0.68 -2.71 -16.01
CA ALA A 21 -0.62 -2.24 -16.49
C ALA A 21 -1.78 -2.76 -15.65
N VAL A 22 -1.74 -4.04 -15.23
CA VAL A 22 -2.71 -4.63 -14.29
C VAL A 22 -2.68 -3.89 -12.95
N LEU A 23 -1.50 -3.55 -12.43
CA LEU A 23 -1.37 -2.80 -11.18
C LEU A 23 -1.86 -1.36 -11.33
N LYS A 24 -1.58 -0.68 -12.45
CA LYS A 24 -2.09 0.68 -12.75
C LYS A 24 -3.61 0.71 -12.84
N GLU A 25 -4.23 -0.29 -13.46
CA GLU A 25 -5.69 -0.40 -13.53
C GLU A 25 -6.30 -0.61 -12.14
N ARG A 26 -5.69 -1.49 -11.33
CA ARG A 26 -6.12 -1.69 -9.94
C ARG A 26 -5.97 -0.43 -9.11
N ASP A 27 -4.83 0.25 -9.17
CA ASP A 27 -4.59 1.48 -8.43
C ASP A 27 -5.60 2.57 -8.77
N GLN A 28 -6.01 2.68 -10.04
CA GLN A 28 -7.07 3.59 -10.47
C GLN A 28 -8.44 3.19 -9.91
N TRP A 29 -8.74 1.90 -9.83
CA TRP A 29 -9.97 1.40 -9.23
C TRP A 29 -10.03 1.64 -7.71
N ASP A 30 -8.93 1.34 -7.01
CA ASP A 30 -8.80 1.54 -5.57
C ASP A 30 -8.89 3.05 -5.26
N THR A 31 -8.04 3.88 -5.88
CA THR A 31 -8.06 5.35 -5.69
C THR A 31 -9.37 6.00 -6.15
N GLY A 32 -9.98 5.49 -7.22
CA GLY A 32 -11.25 5.98 -7.78
C GLY A 32 -12.48 5.57 -6.96
N SER A 33 -12.35 4.61 -6.04
CA SER A 33 -13.39 4.29 -5.07
C SER A 33 -13.38 5.27 -3.89
N ALA A 34 -12.21 5.61 -3.33
CA ALA A 34 -12.10 6.65 -2.30
C ALA A 34 -12.50 8.05 -2.78
N ARG A 35 -12.12 8.43 -4.00
CA ARG A 35 -12.52 9.72 -4.58
C ARG A 35 -14.03 9.87 -4.79
N ARG A 36 -14.78 8.77 -4.87
CA ARG A 36 -16.24 8.80 -5.07
C ARG A 36 -17.02 9.07 -3.78
N ASP A 37 -16.43 8.85 -2.61
CA ASP A 37 -17.04 9.13 -1.30
C ASP A 37 -16.68 10.52 -0.73
N GLY A 38 -16.10 11.41 -1.56
CA GLY A 38 -16.01 12.84 -1.26
C GLY A 38 -14.77 13.30 -0.48
N GLY A 39 -13.79 12.43 -0.24
CA GLY A 39 -12.48 12.78 0.32
C GLY A 39 -11.34 12.54 -0.67
N ASP A 40 -10.41 13.47 -0.80
CA ASP A 40 -9.16 13.28 -1.57
C ASP A 40 -8.15 12.36 -0.84
N VAL A 41 -8.43 12.01 0.42
CA VAL A 41 -7.53 11.31 1.33
C VAL A 41 -8.29 10.18 2.03
N TRP A 42 -7.67 9.01 2.18
CA TRP A 42 -8.29 7.86 2.85
C TRP A 42 -8.24 8.07 4.37
N PRO A 43 -9.37 8.04 5.09
CA PRO A 43 -9.38 7.94 6.55
C PRO A 43 -8.57 6.74 7.03
N LEU A 44 -7.96 6.87 8.22
CA LEU A 44 -7.12 5.82 8.80
C LEU A 44 -7.89 4.50 9.01
N ASP A 45 -9.18 4.59 9.36
CA ASP A 45 -10.07 3.43 9.47
C ASP A 45 -10.33 2.73 8.13
N LEU A 46 -10.39 3.48 7.01
CA LEU A 46 -10.56 2.89 5.69
C LEU A 46 -9.30 2.19 5.19
N LEU A 47 -8.11 2.56 5.67
CA LEU A 47 -6.88 1.82 5.37
C LEU A 47 -6.93 0.40 5.90
N THR A 48 -7.52 0.18 7.09
CA THR A 48 -7.74 -1.16 7.63
C THR A 48 -8.67 -1.98 6.72
N SER A 49 -9.79 -1.39 6.30
CA SER A 49 -10.74 -2.04 5.39
C SER A 49 -10.10 -2.41 4.04
N LEU A 50 -9.16 -1.58 3.55
CA LEU A 50 -8.37 -1.90 2.36
C LEU A 50 -7.46 -3.12 2.56
N VAL A 51 -6.88 -3.30 3.75
CA VAL A 51 -6.08 -4.50 4.07
C VAL A 51 -6.94 -5.75 4.04
N GLU A 52 -8.14 -5.69 4.63
CA GLU A 52 -9.09 -6.80 4.61
C GLU A 52 -9.51 -7.15 3.18
N TYR A 53 -9.85 -6.14 2.38
CA TYR A 53 -10.20 -6.33 0.98
C TYR A 53 -9.04 -6.95 0.16
N ASN A 54 -7.79 -6.53 0.43
CA ASN A 54 -6.61 -7.11 -0.20
C ASN A 54 -6.38 -8.57 0.22
N ALA A 55 -6.61 -8.91 1.50
CA ALA A 55 -6.51 -10.27 2.00
C ALA A 55 -7.49 -11.23 1.30
N MET A 56 -8.64 -10.73 0.83
CA MET A 56 -9.60 -11.49 0.01
C MET A 56 -9.11 -11.76 -1.42
N ARG A 57 -8.02 -11.10 -1.88
CA ARG A 57 -7.50 -11.16 -3.26
C ARG A 57 -6.01 -11.54 -3.30
N PRO A 58 -5.63 -12.73 -2.79
CA PRO A 58 -4.23 -13.13 -2.63
C PRO A 58 -3.39 -13.05 -3.91
N GLY A 59 -3.97 -13.37 -5.06
CA GLY A 59 -3.23 -13.33 -6.34
C GLY A 59 -2.76 -11.93 -6.74
N ILE A 60 -3.49 -10.89 -6.33
CA ILE A 60 -3.10 -9.50 -6.60
C ILE A 60 -2.01 -9.04 -5.65
N VAL A 61 -2.14 -9.37 -4.37
CA VAL A 61 -1.09 -9.11 -3.38
C VAL A 61 0.20 -9.81 -3.82
N GLN A 62 0.11 -11.08 -4.23
CA GLN A 62 1.25 -11.83 -4.76
C GLN A 62 1.89 -11.16 -5.99
N THR A 63 1.08 -10.76 -6.96
CA THR A 63 1.57 -10.09 -8.18
C THR A 63 2.27 -8.77 -7.83
N PHE A 64 1.67 -7.99 -6.93
CA PHE A 64 2.25 -6.74 -6.44
C PHE A 64 3.57 -6.97 -5.71
N SER A 65 3.60 -7.85 -4.70
CA SER A 65 4.78 -8.12 -3.89
C SER A 65 5.94 -8.70 -4.72
N ALA A 66 5.66 -9.60 -5.66
CA ALA A 66 6.68 -10.13 -6.57
C ALA A 66 7.30 -9.03 -7.43
N LEU A 67 6.46 -8.24 -8.11
CA LEU A 67 6.95 -7.17 -8.99
C LEU A 67 7.66 -6.05 -8.20
N LEU A 68 7.19 -5.76 -6.98
CA LEU A 68 7.86 -4.82 -6.07
C LEU A 68 9.27 -5.31 -5.73
N GLY A 69 9.41 -6.58 -5.34
CA GLY A 69 10.70 -7.20 -5.05
C GLY A 69 11.64 -7.27 -6.26
N GLU A 70 11.11 -7.50 -7.46
CA GLU A 70 11.91 -7.46 -8.70
C GLU A 70 12.31 -6.02 -9.09
N SER A 71 11.48 -5.03 -8.78
CA SER A 71 11.70 -3.64 -9.19
C SER A 71 12.94 -2.95 -8.60
N VAL A 72 13.50 -3.51 -7.53
CA VAL A 72 14.70 -2.94 -6.89
C VAL A 72 16.00 -3.39 -7.55
N THR A 73 15.96 -4.36 -8.46
CA THR A 73 17.14 -4.77 -9.24
C THR A 73 17.51 -3.70 -10.28
N ASP A 74 18.77 -3.70 -10.71
CA ASP A 74 19.27 -2.74 -11.71
C ASP A 74 18.47 -2.84 -13.02
N GLU A 75 18.20 -1.69 -13.65
CA GLU A 75 17.52 -1.55 -14.96
C GLU A 75 16.11 -2.19 -15.05
N HIS A 76 15.46 -2.51 -13.91
CA HIS A 76 14.13 -3.14 -13.96
C HIS A 76 13.05 -2.19 -14.53
N PRO A 77 12.25 -2.61 -15.54
CA PRO A 77 11.25 -1.75 -16.19
C PRO A 77 10.18 -1.19 -15.24
N ALA A 78 9.89 -1.89 -14.14
CA ALA A 78 8.91 -1.45 -13.14
C ALA A 78 9.43 -0.39 -12.14
N ARG A 79 10.75 -0.11 -12.13
CA ARG A 79 11.36 0.82 -11.15
C ARG A 79 10.71 2.20 -11.15
N GLY A 80 10.47 2.77 -12.33
CA GLY A 80 9.81 4.07 -12.46
C GLY A 80 8.40 4.07 -11.90
N PHE A 81 7.60 3.04 -12.21
CA PHE A 81 6.25 2.88 -11.68
C PHE A 81 6.22 2.85 -10.15
N PHE A 82 7.07 2.04 -9.51
CA PHE A 82 7.10 1.96 -8.04
C PHE A 82 7.65 3.24 -7.39
N THR A 83 8.57 3.94 -8.04
CA THR A 83 9.09 5.24 -7.56
C THR A 83 7.96 6.27 -7.48
N GLU A 84 7.24 6.48 -8.59
CA GLU A 84 6.09 7.39 -8.66
C GLU A 84 4.99 6.98 -7.68
N ARG A 85 4.71 5.67 -7.58
CA ARG A 85 3.74 5.13 -6.64
C ARG A 85 4.11 5.44 -5.19
N TYR A 86 5.36 5.19 -4.78
CA TYR A 86 5.78 5.45 -3.41
C TYR A 86 5.75 6.95 -3.06
N GLU A 87 6.10 7.83 -3.99
CA GLU A 87 5.94 9.27 -3.80
C GLU A 87 4.49 9.64 -3.52
N LYS A 88 3.56 9.17 -4.37
CA LYS A 88 2.14 9.41 -4.21
C LYS A 88 1.59 8.83 -2.90
N VAL A 89 1.85 7.55 -2.62
CA VAL A 89 1.31 6.85 -1.45
C VAL A 89 1.83 7.48 -0.15
N ARG A 90 3.11 7.88 -0.08
CA ARG A 90 3.64 8.56 1.10
C ARG A 90 3.01 9.94 1.31
N ALA A 91 2.80 10.71 0.23
CA ALA A 91 2.13 12.01 0.31
C ALA A 91 0.67 11.87 0.77
N ASP A 92 -0.08 10.96 0.15
CA ASP A 92 -1.47 10.69 0.49
C ASP A 92 -1.59 10.21 1.95
N MET A 93 -0.68 9.33 2.41
CA MET A 93 -0.63 8.86 3.79
C MET A 93 -0.26 9.98 4.79
N ALA A 94 0.68 10.86 4.45
CA ALA A 94 1.01 12.00 5.31
C ALA A 94 -0.19 12.95 5.46
N ALA A 95 -0.98 13.13 4.39
CA ALA A 95 -2.23 13.88 4.46
C ALA A 95 -3.27 13.18 5.36
N THR A 96 -3.41 11.84 5.28
CA THR A 96 -4.28 11.05 6.18
C THR A 96 -3.89 11.27 7.63
N LEU A 97 -2.62 11.05 7.96
CA LEU A 97 -2.11 11.15 9.32
C LEU A 97 -2.24 12.58 9.87
N ARG A 98 -2.06 13.59 9.01
CA ARG A 98 -2.28 15.00 9.39
C ARG A 98 -3.75 15.30 9.66
N GLY A 99 -4.66 14.76 8.86
CA GLY A 99 -6.10 14.91 9.07
C GLY A 99 -6.56 14.31 10.41
N GLU A 100 -5.96 13.19 10.80
CA GLU A 100 -6.30 12.46 12.03
C GLU A 100 -5.63 13.06 13.28
N PHE A 101 -4.32 13.30 13.23
CA PHE A 101 -3.51 13.64 14.41
C PHE A 101 -2.99 15.08 14.43
N GLY A 102 -3.15 15.84 13.35
CA GLY A 102 -2.53 17.16 13.19
C GLY A 102 -1.06 17.08 12.76
N ASP A 103 -0.28 18.14 13.02
CA ASP A 103 1.11 18.23 12.54
C ASP A 103 2.11 17.36 13.31
N ARG A 104 1.68 16.73 14.41
CA ARG A 104 2.46 15.72 15.14
C ARG A 104 1.56 14.61 15.67
N LEU A 105 2.00 13.38 15.46
CA LEU A 105 1.38 12.21 16.06
C LEU A 105 1.65 12.19 17.58
N PRO A 106 0.83 11.45 18.36
CA PRO A 106 1.03 11.25 19.80
C PRO A 106 2.46 10.82 20.19
N GLY A 107 3.10 9.94 19.41
CA GLY A 107 4.51 9.54 19.58
C GLY A 107 5.56 10.58 19.13
N GLY A 108 5.15 11.82 18.82
CA GLY A 108 6.04 12.95 18.50
C GLY A 108 6.53 13.05 17.05
N LEU A 109 6.33 12.02 16.22
CA LEU A 109 6.67 12.05 14.80
C LEU A 109 5.79 13.02 14.01
N THR A 110 6.34 13.64 12.96
CA THR A 110 5.53 14.35 11.97
C THR A 110 4.82 13.35 11.04
N PRO A 111 3.69 13.73 10.42
CA PRO A 111 3.03 12.90 9.41
C PRO A 111 3.97 12.44 8.28
N GLU A 112 4.88 13.31 7.81
CA GLU A 112 5.84 12.97 6.76
C GLU A 112 6.87 11.93 7.19
N ALA A 113 7.24 11.92 8.48
CA ALA A 113 8.15 10.92 9.04
C ALA A 113 7.44 9.59 9.31
N ALA A 114 6.17 9.63 9.75
CA ALA A 114 5.38 8.44 10.04
C ALA A 114 4.85 7.75 8.78
N ALA A 115 4.46 8.49 7.75
CA ALA A 115 3.91 7.96 6.50
C ALA A 115 4.73 6.83 5.85
N PRO A 116 6.05 6.98 5.62
CA PRO A 116 6.86 5.89 5.07
C PRO A 116 6.91 4.65 5.98
N LEU A 117 6.79 4.81 7.30
CA LEU A 117 6.76 3.69 8.25
C LEU A 117 5.47 2.88 8.10
N VAL A 118 4.32 3.56 7.95
CA VAL A 118 3.04 2.89 7.70
C VAL A 118 3.08 2.05 6.43
N VAL A 119 3.63 2.62 5.36
CA VAL A 119 3.78 1.93 4.08
C VAL A 119 4.73 0.73 4.22
N ALA A 120 5.85 0.89 4.91
CA ALA A 120 6.80 -0.20 5.14
C ALA A 120 6.20 -1.36 5.95
N VAL A 121 5.40 -1.07 6.98
CA VAL A 121 4.68 -2.09 7.75
C VAL A 121 3.70 -2.84 6.85
N MET A 122 2.92 -2.14 6.02
CA MET A 122 2.00 -2.77 5.07
C MET A 122 2.72 -3.73 4.13
N ASP A 123 3.77 -3.25 3.45
CA ASP A 123 4.52 -4.05 2.48
C ASP A 123 5.15 -5.28 3.15
N GLY A 124 5.72 -5.10 4.35
CA GLY A 124 6.32 -6.19 5.13
C GLY A 124 5.29 -7.23 5.58
N LEU A 125 4.11 -6.81 6.03
CA LEU A 125 3.03 -7.72 6.42
C LEU A 125 2.51 -8.53 5.23
N GLN A 126 2.43 -7.93 4.03
CA GLN A 126 2.04 -8.66 2.82
C GLN A 126 3.00 -9.81 2.51
N PHE A 127 4.32 -9.60 2.61
CA PHE A 127 5.29 -10.67 2.39
C PHE A 127 5.18 -11.79 3.43
N GLN A 128 5.04 -11.45 4.71
CA GLN A 128 4.90 -12.43 5.79
C GLN A 128 3.61 -13.27 5.61
N TRP A 129 2.48 -12.60 5.35
CA TRP A 129 1.21 -13.26 5.08
C TRP A 129 1.25 -14.15 3.84
N LEU A 130 1.91 -13.72 2.76
CA LEU A 130 2.07 -14.57 1.57
C LEU A 130 2.88 -15.83 1.85
N HIS A 131 3.77 -15.82 2.85
CA HIS A 131 4.57 -16.97 3.24
C HIS A 131 3.83 -17.93 4.17
N ASP A 132 3.06 -17.42 5.13
CA ASP A 132 2.27 -18.20 6.08
C ASP A 132 0.94 -17.50 6.41
N ARG A 133 -0.12 -17.88 5.68
CA ARG A 133 -1.46 -17.28 5.83
C ARG A 133 -2.19 -17.74 7.07
N ASP A 134 -1.78 -18.87 7.64
CA ASP A 134 -2.43 -19.44 8.83
C ASP A 134 -1.85 -18.81 10.10
N ALA A 135 -0.56 -18.46 10.10
CA ALA A 135 0.10 -17.83 11.23
C ALA A 135 -0.03 -16.30 11.27
N VAL A 136 -0.16 -15.64 10.10
CA VAL A 136 -0.12 -14.17 10.00
C VAL A 136 -1.51 -13.61 9.69
N ASP A 137 -2.16 -13.00 10.69
CA ASP A 137 -3.36 -12.19 10.43
C ASP A 137 -2.95 -10.76 10.05
N MET A 138 -2.69 -10.54 8.76
CA MET A 138 -2.26 -9.24 8.22
C MET A 138 -3.23 -8.10 8.59
N PRO A 139 -4.57 -8.22 8.41
CA PRO A 139 -5.51 -7.19 8.87
C PRO A 139 -5.42 -6.88 10.36
N ALA A 140 -5.37 -7.90 11.23
CA ALA A 140 -5.30 -7.68 12.67
C ALA A 140 -3.98 -7.01 13.10
N LEU A 141 -2.86 -7.43 12.52
CA LEU A 141 -1.54 -6.84 12.79
C LEU A 141 -1.46 -5.39 12.32
N PHE A 142 -2.01 -5.09 11.14
CA PHE A 142 -2.03 -3.71 10.65
C PHE A 142 -2.90 -2.80 11.54
N ARG A 143 -4.07 -3.28 12.01
CA ARG A 143 -4.88 -2.57 13.02
C ARG A 143 -4.11 -2.28 14.29
N ALA A 144 -3.43 -3.30 14.83
CA ALA A 144 -2.64 -3.15 16.04
C ALA A 144 -1.55 -2.07 15.86
N PHE A 145 -0.88 -2.07 14.71
CA PHE A 145 0.10 -1.04 14.38
C PHE A 145 -0.52 0.37 14.28
N VAL A 146 -1.68 0.50 13.62
CA VAL A 146 -2.41 1.78 13.56
C VAL A 146 -2.78 2.28 14.95
N SER A 147 -3.22 1.40 15.85
CA SER A 147 -3.50 1.76 17.24
C SER A 147 -2.26 2.29 17.97
N LEU A 148 -1.07 1.73 17.71
CA LEU A 148 0.19 2.21 18.29
C LEU A 148 0.54 3.63 17.83
N LEU A 149 0.19 4.02 16.59
CA LEU A 149 0.41 5.39 16.11
C LEU A 149 -0.41 6.43 16.88
N GLY A 150 -1.56 6.01 17.41
CA GLY A 150 -2.44 6.82 18.25
C GLY A 150 -2.05 6.86 19.72
N GLN A 151 -1.05 6.09 20.15
CA GLN A 151 -0.56 6.09 21.53
C GLN A 151 0.60 7.08 21.67
N GLY A 152 0.52 7.94 22.68
CA GLY A 152 1.63 8.80 23.11
C GLY A 152 2.32 8.23 24.33
N ASP A 153 3.49 8.75 24.65
CA ASP A 153 4.13 8.48 25.95
C ASP A 153 3.22 9.03 27.06
N GLU A 154 2.44 8.17 27.71
CA GLU A 154 1.96 8.46 29.05
C GLU A 154 3.18 8.31 29.99
N GLU A 155 3.58 9.44 30.58
CA GLU A 155 4.56 9.60 31.68
C GLU A 155 6.03 9.94 31.32
N ALA A 156 6.33 11.24 31.38
CA ALA A 156 7.55 11.74 32.02
C ALA A 156 7.26 13.03 32.81
N GLU A 157 6.18 13.06 33.60
CA GLU A 157 5.98 14.05 34.66
C GLU A 157 5.66 13.31 35.96
N GLY A 158 6.72 12.94 36.68
CA GLY A 158 6.73 12.49 38.07
C GLY A 158 7.92 13.09 38.79
#